data_AF-A0A9D2W6M3-F1
#
_entry.id   AF-A0A9D2W6M3-F1
#
_cell.length_a   1.000
_cell.length_b   1.000
_cell.length_c   1.000
_cell.angle_alpha   90.00
_cell.angle_beta   90.00
_cell.angle_gamma   90.00
#
_symmetry.space_group_name_H-M   'P 1'
#
loop_
_entity.id
_entity.type
_entity.pdbx_description
1 polymer ?
#
loop_
_entity_poly.entity_id
_entity_poly.type
_entity_poly.pdbx_seq_one_letter_code
_entity_poly.pdbx_strand_id
1 'polypeptide(L)'
;MSSKYSRFLTALFCLFIGGMFLVSTILPDREMSETENRYLQQAPTLNLESITDGTFMSQAEDYTADQIVGRDLWVALKAWCERL
;
A
#
# COMPACT_ATOMS: atom_id res chain seq x y z
N MET A 1 1.75 -31.75 -8.39
CA MET A 1 0.75 -30.87 -7.73
C MET A 1 -0.63 -31.14 -8.34
N SER A 2 -1.67 -31.35 -7.53
CA SER A 2 -3.02 -31.56 -8.05
C SER A 2 -3.59 -30.27 -8.64
N SER A 3 -4.22 -30.32 -9.83
CA SER A 3 -4.78 -29.14 -10.51
C SER A 3 -5.86 -28.41 -9.70
N LYS A 4 -6.46 -29.08 -8.70
CA LYS A 4 -7.41 -28.47 -7.77
C LYS A 4 -6.69 -27.60 -6.73
N TYR A 5 -5.54 -28.07 -6.24
CA TYR A 5 -4.71 -27.35 -5.28
C TYR A 5 -4.13 -26.07 -5.88
N SER A 6 -3.62 -26.14 -7.12
CA SER A 6 -3.11 -24.95 -7.81
C SER A 6 -4.22 -23.89 -8.01
N ARG A 7 -5.40 -24.28 -8.47
CA ARG A 7 -6.54 -23.35 -8.62
C ARG A 7 -6.97 -22.71 -7.30
N PHE A 8 -7.01 -23.50 -6.23
CA PHE A 8 -7.30 -22.97 -4.89
C PHE A 8 -6.26 -21.94 -4.45
N LEU A 9 -4.97 -22.25 -4.60
CA LEU A 9 -3.88 -21.35 -4.21
C LEU A 9 -3.93 -20.04 -5.01
N THR A 10 -4.18 -20.11 -6.33
CA THR A 10 -4.36 -18.92 -7.17
C THR A 10 -5.54 -18.07 -6.70
N ALA A 11 -6.69 -18.68 -6.43
CA ALA A 11 -7.86 -17.95 -5.95
C ALA A 11 -7.59 -17.28 -4.59
N LEU A 12 -6.93 -17.99 -3.67
CA LEU A 12 -6.55 -17.44 -2.37
C LEU A 12 -5.60 -16.25 -2.50
N PHE A 13 -4.59 -16.35 -3.38
CA PHE A 13 -3.64 -15.27 -3.63
C PHE A 13 -4.32 -14.03 -4.24
N CYS A 14 -5.20 -14.22 -5.22
CA CYS A 14 -5.98 -13.13 -5.81
C CYS A 14 -6.92 -12.49 -4.79
N LEU A 15 -7.58 -13.27 -3.95
CA LEU A 15 -8.44 -12.75 -2.87
C LEU A 15 -7.64 -11.98 -1.83
N PHE A 16 -6.42 -12.43 -1.52
CA PHE A 16 -5.55 -11.72 -0.59
C PHE A 16 -5.14 -10.35 -1.13
N ILE A 17 -4.61 -10.28 -2.36
CA ILE A 17 -4.21 -9.00 -2.98
C ILE A 17 -5.42 -8.10 -3.21
N GLY A 18 -6.50 -8.65 -3.77
CA GLY A 18 -7.72 -7.89 -4.04
C GLY A 18 -8.39 -7.39 -2.76
N GLY A 19 -8.39 -8.20 -1.70
CA GLY A 19 -8.88 -7.81 -0.39
C GLY A 19 -8.05 -6.69 0.22
N MET A 20 -6.71 -6.80 0.19
CA MET A 20 -5.83 -5.73 0.66
C MET A 20 -6.04 -4.43 -0.11
N PHE A 21 -6.19 -4.50 -1.43
CA PHE A 21 -6.46 -3.34 -2.27
C PHE A 21 -7.79 -2.67 -1.89
N LEU A 22 -8.89 -3.44 -1.87
CA LEU A 22 -10.22 -2.92 -1.53
C LEU A 22 -10.25 -2.28 -0.14
N VAL A 23 -9.66 -2.96 0.85
CA VAL A 23 -9.61 -2.44 2.22
C VAL A 23 -8.79 -1.16 2.28
N SER A 24 -7.62 -1.10 1.63
CA SER A 24 -6.80 0.11 1.61
C SER A 24 -7.48 1.30 0.92
N THR A 25 -8.32 1.06 -0.10
CA THR A 25 -9.08 2.14 -0.78
C THR A 25 -10.32 2.60 0.00
N ILE A 26 -10.93 1.72 0.82
CA ILE A 26 -12.16 2.05 1.58
C ILE A 26 -11.83 2.72 2.92
N LEU A 27 -10.70 2.39 3.54
CA LEU A 27 -10.32 3.01 4.80
C LEU A 27 -10.07 4.51 4.61
N PRO A 28 -10.42 5.33 5.62
CA PRO A 28 -10.14 6.76 5.57
C PRO A 28 -8.62 6.99 5.61
N ASP A 29 -8.18 7.94 4.80
CA ASP A 29 -6.79 8.39 4.79
C ASP A 29 -6.36 8.88 6.17
N ARG A 30 -5.17 8.47 6.60
CA ARG A 30 -4.54 8.94 7.84
C ARG A 30 -3.71 10.19 7.55
N GLU A 31 -3.80 11.18 8.43
CA GLU A 31 -3.04 12.42 8.32
C GLU A 31 -1.61 12.30 8.87
N MET A 32 -1.43 11.54 9.96
CA MET A 32 -0.14 11.43 10.64
C MET A 32 0.13 9.98 11.06
N SER A 33 1.39 9.57 10.92
CA SER A 33 1.92 8.35 11.53
C SER A 33 2.49 8.69 12.90
N GLU A 34 1.87 8.20 13.97
CA GLU A 34 2.39 8.36 15.34
C GLU A 34 3.70 7.57 15.54
N THR A 35 3.83 6.42 14.89
CA THR A 35 5.00 5.53 15.03
C THR A 35 6.27 6.16 14.45
N GLU A 36 6.16 6.90 13.35
CA GLU A 36 7.30 7.57 12.72
C GLU A 36 7.33 9.08 12.97
N ASN A 37 6.33 9.64 13.66
CA ASN A 37 6.18 11.07 13.93
C ASN A 37 6.33 11.93 12.66
N ARG A 38 5.58 11.57 11.61
CA ARG A 38 5.59 12.24 10.28
C ARG A 38 4.17 12.34 9.72
N TYR A 39 3.91 13.41 8.96
CA TYR A 39 2.73 13.53 8.13
C TYR A 39 2.77 12.55 6.95
N LEU A 40 1.65 11.86 6.73
CA LEU A 40 1.50 10.90 5.65
C LEU A 40 1.11 11.61 4.36
N GLN A 41 1.59 11.08 3.25
CA GLN A 41 1.22 11.59 1.94
C GLN A 41 -0.29 11.47 1.73
N GLN A 42 -0.89 12.53 1.22
CA GLN A 42 -2.32 12.60 0.88
C GLN A 42 -2.51 12.35 -0.61
N ALA A 43 -3.75 12.08 -1.01
CA ALA A 43 -4.08 11.79 -2.39
C ALA A 43 -3.58 12.93 -3.32
N PRO A 44 -2.69 12.61 -4.30
CA PRO A 44 -2.14 13.64 -5.18
C PRO A 44 -3.23 14.24 -6.06
N THR A 45 -3.14 15.54 -6.30
CA THR A 45 -4.04 16.21 -7.23
C THR A 45 -3.64 15.90 -8.67
N LEU A 46 -4.63 15.54 -9.50
CA LEU A 46 -4.41 15.33 -10.92
C LEU A 46 -4.19 16.69 -11.60
N ASN A 47 -2.93 16.99 -11.92
CA ASN A 47 -2.56 18.15 -12.73
C ASN A 47 -1.85 17.66 -14.00
N LEU A 48 -2.15 18.26 -15.15
CA LEU A 48 -1.56 17.86 -16.43
C LEU A 48 -0.03 18.05 -16.42
N GLU A 49 0.45 19.10 -15.76
CA GLU A 49 1.89 19.35 -15.58
C GLU A 49 2.56 18.28 -14.69
N SER A 50 1.91 17.85 -13.60
CA SER A 50 2.47 16.83 -12.71
C SER A 50 2.49 15.44 -13.34
N ILE A 51 1.56 15.18 -14.27
CA ILE A 51 1.54 13.95 -15.06
C ILE A 51 2.67 13.94 -16.09
N THR A 52 2.91 15.04 -16.81
CA THR A 52 3.98 15.12 -17.81
C THR A 52 5.37 15.08 -17.18
N ASP A 53 5.51 15.68 -15.99
CA ASP A 53 6.78 15.74 -15.26
C ASP A 53 7.05 14.47 -14.43
N GLY A 54 6.10 13.53 -14.38
CA GLY A 54 6.22 12.28 -13.63
C GLY A 54 6.10 12.42 -12.11
N THR A 55 5.97 13.65 -11.60
CA THR A 55 5.82 13.93 -10.16
C THR A 55 4.53 13.35 -9.59
N PHE A 56 3.47 13.26 -10.41
CA PHE A 56 2.22 12.59 -10.03
C PHE A 56 2.45 11.11 -9.69
N MET A 57 3.26 10.41 -10.49
CA MET A 57 3.52 8.98 -10.27
C MET A 57 4.26 8.75 -8.95
N SER A 58 5.31 9.53 -8.68
CA SER A 58 6.04 9.47 -7.41
C SER A 58 5.13 9.72 -6.22
N GLN A 59 4.29 10.77 -6.27
CA GLN A 59 3.38 11.08 -5.18
C GLN A 59 2.28 10.02 -5.01
N ALA A 60 1.85 9.38 -6.10
CA ALA A 60 0.88 8.28 -6.04
C ALA A 60 1.48 7.01 -5.41
N GLU A 61 2.75 6.70 -5.71
CA GLU A 61 3.49 5.61 -5.07
C GLU A 61 3.66 5.88 -3.57
N ASP A 62 4.12 7.08 -3.20
CA ASP A 62 4.28 7.49 -1.81
C ASP A 62 2.95 7.45 -1.04
N TYR A 63 1.86 7.97 -1.64
CA TYR A 63 0.51 7.89 -1.09
C TYR A 63 0.06 6.45 -0.85
N THR A 64 0.26 5.57 -1.85
CA THR A 64 -0.15 4.16 -1.73
C THR A 64 0.63 3.44 -0.64
N ALA A 65 1.93 3.72 -0.52
CA ALA A 65 2.77 3.16 0.53
C ALA A 65 2.37 3.68 1.93
N ASP A 66 1.96 4.95 2.03
CA ASP A 66 1.57 5.59 3.28
C ASP A 66 0.14 5.26 3.72
N GLN A 67 -0.77 4.91 2.80
CA GLN A 67 -2.16 4.58 3.13
C GLN A 67 -2.49 3.08 3.05
N ILE A 68 -1.48 2.21 2.89
CA ILE A 68 -1.69 0.77 2.85
C ILE A 68 -2.28 0.22 4.15
N VAL A 69 -3.24 -0.71 4.04
CA VAL A 69 -3.81 -1.38 5.21
C VAL A 69 -2.73 -2.10 6.03
N GLY A 70 -2.76 -1.88 7.35
CA GLY A 70 -1.82 -2.53 8.27
C GLY A 70 -0.40 -1.98 8.18
N ARG A 71 -0.20 -0.76 7.67
CA ARG A 71 1.09 -0.06 7.57
C ARG A 71 2.01 -0.25 8.78
N ASP A 72 1.50 -0.07 9.99
CA ASP A 72 2.30 -0.16 11.22
C ASP A 72 2.96 -1.54 11.38
N LEU A 73 2.27 -2.61 10.96
CA LEU A 73 2.82 -3.96 10.94
C LEU A 73 3.92 -4.11 9.88
N TRP A 74 3.73 -3.53 8.69
CA TRP A 74 4.74 -3.55 7.63
C TRP A 74 5.99 -2.78 8.01
N VAL A 75 5.85 -1.60 8.62
CA VAL A 75 6.95 -0.78 9.13
C VAL A 75 7.69 -1.51 10.24
N ALA A 76 6.97 -2.10 11.20
CA ALA A 76 7.57 -2.89 12.27
C ALA A 76 8.33 -4.12 11.72
N LEU A 77 7.73 -4.83 10.76
CA LEU A 77 8.36 -5.99 10.12
C LEU A 77 9.64 -5.58 9.37
N LYS A 78 9.59 -4.49 8.61
CA LYS A 78 10.77 -3.93 7.93
C LYS A 78 11.89 -3.61 8.92
N ALA A 79 11.57 -2.89 9.99
CA ALA A 79 12.54 -2.54 11.04
C ALA A 79 13.14 -3.77 11.73
N TRP A 80 12.35 -4.84 11.89
CA TRP A 80 12.84 -6.10 12.43
C TRP A 80 13.78 -6.82 11.45
N CYS A 81 13.43 -6.86 10.16
CA CYS A 81 14.28 -7.44 9.13
C CYS A 81 15.60 -6.68 8.93
N GLU A 82 15.61 -5.34 9.05
CA GLU A 82 16.83 -4.52 8.96
C GLU A 82 17.77 -4.70 10.16
N ARG A 83 17.27 -5.20 11.28
CA ARG A 83 18.04 -5.49 12.50
C ARG A 83 18.74 -6.86 12.47
N LEU A 84 18.27 -7.76 11.59
CA LEU A 84 18.77 -9.13 11.40
C LEU A 84 19.99 -9.14 10.47
#